data_AF-A0A0F9D7D4-F1
#
_entry.id   AF-A0A0F9D7D4-F1
#
_cell.length_a   1.000
_cell.length_b   1.000
_cell.length_c   1.000
_cell.angle_alpha   90.00
_cell.angle_beta   90.00
_cell.angle_gamma   90.00
#
_symmetry.space_group_name_H-M   'P 1'
#
loop_
_entity.id
_entity.type
_entity.pdbx_description
1 polymer ?
#
loop_
_entity_poly.entity_id
_entity_poly.type
_entity_poly.pdbx_seq_one_letter_code
_entity_poly.pdbx_strand_id
1 'polypeptide(L)'
;AMQGQLALFEPQLDTGCYHCVFGSVVLDEAADERTCANSGVLASTTAVMGNLQANAALQYLGLTKNLLTNKLLIWDGSQMQQRLMGYRKDPQCPVCSSPIVNPL
;
A
#
# COMPACT_ATOMS: atom_id res chain seq x y z
N ALA A 1 -8.77 -9.19 -12.00
CA ALA A 1 -9.80 -8.16 -12.29
C ALA A 1 -10.48 -7.56 -11.04
N MET A 2 -10.76 -8.34 -9.99
CA MET A 2 -11.55 -7.91 -8.79
C MET A 2 -10.73 -7.73 -7.50
N GLN A 3 -9.41 -7.63 -7.59
CA GLN A 3 -8.52 -7.54 -6.44
C GLN A 3 -7.89 -6.16 -6.37
N GLY A 4 -7.69 -5.64 -5.15
CA GLY A 4 -7.08 -4.35 -4.92
C GLY A 4 -6.26 -4.33 -3.63
N GLN A 5 -5.29 -3.43 -3.57
CA GLN A 5 -4.44 -3.23 -2.40
C GLN A 5 -4.28 -1.75 -2.11
N LEU A 6 -4.27 -1.38 -0.82
CA LEU A 6 -4.09 -0.01 -0.36
C LEU A 6 -3.22 0.02 0.89
N ALA A 7 -2.22 0.88 0.92
CA ALA A 7 -1.43 1.20 2.10
C ALA A 7 -1.27 2.72 2.21
N LEU A 8 -1.13 3.21 3.44
CA LEU A 8 -0.69 4.57 3.75
C LEU A 8 0.69 4.47 4.43
N PHE A 9 1.67 5.22 3.94
CA PHE A 9 3.03 5.26 4.48
C PHE A 9 3.27 6.61 5.15
N GLU A 10 3.60 6.58 6.44
CA GLU A 10 3.77 7.77 7.29
C GLU A 10 5.17 7.77 7.90
N PRO A 11 6.21 8.18 7.14
CA PRO A 11 7.60 8.06 7.58
C PRO A 11 7.90 8.85 8.86
N GLN A 12 7.20 9.96 9.10
CA GLN A 12 7.33 10.76 10.32
C GLN A 12 6.88 10.02 11.59
N LEU A 13 6.18 8.89 11.46
CA LEU A 13 5.75 8.03 12.58
C LEU A 13 6.65 6.79 12.75
N ASP A 14 7.82 6.75 12.11
CA ASP A 14 8.75 5.62 12.12
C ASP A 14 8.12 4.30 11.64
N THR A 15 7.32 4.38 10.57
CA THR A 15 6.61 3.24 9.97
C THR A 15 7.41 2.57 8.85
N GLY A 16 6.98 1.36 8.45
CA GLY A 16 7.57 0.70 7.28
C GLY A 16 7.25 1.45 5.99
N CYS A 17 8.18 1.48 5.03
CA CYS A 17 7.93 2.08 3.71
C CYS A 17 7.44 1.02 2.71
N TYR A 18 7.17 1.45 1.47
CA TYR A 18 6.79 0.55 0.37
C TYR A 18 7.80 -0.61 0.18
N HIS A 19 9.11 -0.33 0.27
CA HIS A 19 10.16 -1.34 0.14
C HIS A 19 10.14 -2.35 1.30
N CYS A 20 9.75 -1.95 2.52
CA CYS A 20 9.58 -2.90 3.62
C CYS A 20 8.46 -3.91 3.37
N VAL A 21 7.46 -3.55 2.56
CA VAL A 21 6.29 -4.40 2.28
C VAL A 21 6.54 -5.31 1.07
N PHE A 22 7.11 -4.76 0.00
CA PHE A 22 7.23 -5.46 -1.29
C PHE A 22 8.66 -5.88 -1.64
N GLY A 23 9.65 -5.47 -0.85
CA GLY A 23 11.07 -5.77 -1.08
C GLY A 23 11.63 -5.13 -2.35
N SER A 24 12.76 -5.67 -2.81
CA SER A 24 13.26 -5.41 -4.16
C SER A 24 12.41 -6.19 -5.17
N VAL A 25 11.96 -5.52 -6.22
CA VAL A 25 11.36 -6.20 -7.37
C VAL A 25 12.45 -7.03 -8.03
N VAL A 26 12.48 -8.33 -7.73
CA VAL A 26 13.24 -9.28 -8.52
C VAL A 26 12.42 -9.44 -9.80
N LEU A 27 12.93 -8.93 -10.91
CA LEU A 27 12.41 -9.28 -12.24
C LEU A 27 12.72 -10.76 -12.44
N ASP A 28 11.89 -11.62 -11.86
CA ASP A 28 11.90 -13.03 -12.22
C ASP A 28 11.46 -13.08 -13.70
N GLU A 29 12.15 -13.85 -14.54
CA GLU A 29 11.74 -14.01 -15.95
C GLU A 29 10.34 -14.67 -16.06
N ALA A 30 9.84 -15.22 -14.94
CA ALA A 30 8.49 -15.72 -14.76
C ALA A 30 7.56 -14.74 -14.01
N ALA A 31 7.91 -13.45 -13.90
CA ALA A 31 7.03 -12.43 -13.36
C ALA A 31 5.71 -12.49 -14.13
N ASP A 32 4.62 -12.75 -13.39
CA ASP A 32 3.26 -12.86 -13.90
C ASP A 32 3.01 -11.76 -14.94
N GLU A 33 3.00 -12.12 -16.23
CA GLU A 33 2.90 -11.17 -17.34
C GLU A 33 1.60 -10.36 -17.26
N ARG A 34 0.66 -10.77 -16.39
CA ARG A 34 -0.63 -10.13 -16.14
C ARG A 34 -0.47 -8.74 -15.53
N THR A 35 -0.36 -7.75 -16.42
CA THR A 35 -0.50 -6.33 -16.08
C THR A 35 -1.97 -5.90 -16.16
N CYS A 36 -2.31 -4.78 -15.53
CA CYS A 36 -3.62 -4.15 -15.74
C CYS A 36 -3.90 -3.88 -17.23
N ALA A 37 -2.86 -3.65 -18.02
CA ALA A 37 -2.95 -3.34 -19.44
C ALA A 37 -3.33 -4.54 -20.32
N ASN A 38 -2.95 -5.77 -19.95
CA ASN A 38 -3.26 -6.97 -20.75
C ASN A 38 -4.33 -7.89 -20.14
N SER A 39 -4.57 -7.81 -18.83
CA SER A 39 -5.53 -8.68 -18.13
C SER A 39 -6.86 -8.00 -17.80
N GLY A 40 -6.89 -6.67 -17.85
CA GLY A 40 -8.05 -5.87 -17.48
C GLY A 40 -8.33 -5.83 -15.97
N VAL A 41 -8.92 -4.72 -15.53
CA VAL A 41 -9.39 -4.51 -14.16
C VAL A 41 -10.85 -4.05 -14.21
N LEU A 42 -11.70 -4.57 -13.32
CA LEU A 42 -13.07 -4.10 -13.26
C LEU A 42 -13.11 -2.68 -12.73
N ALA A 43 -13.85 -1.80 -13.41
CA ALA A 43 -14.03 -0.40 -13.00
C ALA A 43 -14.60 -0.27 -11.58
N SER A 44 -15.38 -1.24 -11.11
CA SER A 44 -15.86 -1.28 -9.73
C SER A 44 -14.71 -1.41 -8.73
N THR A 45 -13.68 -2.19 -9.04
CA THR A 45 -12.52 -2.38 -8.16
C THR A 45 -11.68 -1.12 -8.09
N THR A 46 -11.43 -0.45 -9.22
CA THR A 46 -10.69 0.82 -9.22
C THR A 46 -11.47 1.92 -8.51
N ALA A 47 -12.80 1.97 -8.65
CA ALA A 47 -13.66 2.92 -7.93
C ALA A 47 -13.63 2.69 -6.41
N VAL A 48 -13.68 1.43 -5.94
CA VAL A 48 -13.53 1.11 -4.51
C VAL A 48 -12.16 1.56 -4.00
N MET A 49 -11.08 1.25 -4.73
CA MET A 49 -9.72 1.68 -4.34
C MET A 49 -9.59 3.20 -4.27
N GLY A 50 -10.12 3.94 -5.25
CA GLY A 50 -10.09 5.40 -5.26
C GLY A 50 -10.84 6.03 -4.09
N ASN A 51 -12.02 5.51 -3.74
CA ASN A 51 -12.78 5.98 -2.59
C ASN A 51 -12.05 5.70 -1.26
N LEU A 52 -11.43 4.53 -1.12
CA LEU A 52 -10.64 4.20 0.07
C LEU A 52 -9.38 5.08 0.19
N GLN A 53 -8.71 5.38 -0.93
CA GLN A 53 -7.59 6.32 -0.98
C GLN A 53 -8.01 7.72 -0.54
N ALA A 54 -9.12 8.23 -1.08
CA ALA A 54 -9.65 9.54 -0.70
C ALA A 54 -9.98 9.59 0.80
N ASN A 55 -10.64 8.56 1.33
CA ASN A 55 -10.95 8.47 2.76
C ASN A 55 -9.69 8.40 3.64
N ALA A 56 -8.65 7.70 3.21
CA ALA A 56 -7.38 7.64 3.93
C ALA A 56 -6.67 9.00 3.92
N ALA A 57 -6.66 9.70 2.78
CA ALA A 57 -6.09 11.04 2.65
C ALA A 57 -6.82 12.06 3.53
N LEU A 58 -8.16 12.03 3.56
CA LEU A 58 -8.96 12.92 4.41
C LEU A 58 -8.70 12.69 5.89
N GLN A 59 -8.61 11.43 6.35
CA GLN A 59 -8.25 11.11 7.74
C GLN A 59 -6.85 11.62 8.11
N TYR A 60 -5.89 11.49 7.20
CA TYR A 60 -4.53 11.99 7.38
C TYR A 60 -4.50 13.52 7.47
N LEU A 61 -5.15 14.22 6.54
CA LEU A 61 -5.22 15.69 6.51
C LEU A 61 -6.02 16.27 7.69
N GLY A 62 -7.00 15.52 8.20
CA GLY A 62 -7.73 15.86 9.42
C GLY A 62 -6.91 15.73 10.71
N LEU A 63 -5.60 15.45 10.60
CA LEU A 63 -4.65 15.27 11.72
C LEU A 63 -5.09 14.20 12.73
N THR A 64 -5.87 13.23 12.25
CA THR A 64 -6.25 12.06 13.05
C THR A 64 -5.33 10.89 12.76
N LYS A 65 -5.15 10.00 13.73
CA LYS A 65 -4.41 8.76 13.50
C LYS A 65 -5.15 7.93 12.46
N ASN A 66 -4.47 7.61 11.35
CA ASN A 66 -5.07 6.78 10.31
C ASN A 66 -5.10 5.30 10.73
N LEU A 67 -6.20 4.60 10.44
CA LEU A 67 -6.31 3.17 10.75
C LEU A 67 -5.43 2.28 9.86
N LEU A 68 -4.94 2.80 8.72
CA LEU A 68 -4.06 2.12 7.79
C LEU A 68 -2.56 2.26 8.11
N THR A 69 -2.17 3.05 9.11
CA THR A 69 -0.77 3.13 9.55
C THR A 69 -0.22 1.72 9.84
N ASN A 70 0.91 1.34 9.21
CA ASN A 70 1.52 0.00 9.30
C ASN A 70 0.59 -1.16 8.89
N LYS A 71 -0.40 -0.93 8.04
CA LYS A 71 -1.30 -1.97 7.53
C LYS A 71 -1.46 -1.88 6.01
N LEU A 72 -1.50 -3.04 5.38
CA LEU A 72 -1.89 -3.25 4.00
C LEU A 72 -3.34 -3.73 3.98
N LEU A 73 -4.23 -2.94 3.40
CA LEU A 73 -5.60 -3.36 3.08
C LEU A 73 -5.57 -4.17 1.79
N ILE A 74 -6.18 -5.36 1.84
CA ILE A 74 -6.47 -6.19 0.67
C ILE A 74 -7.97 -6.22 0.47
N TRP A 75 -8.38 -5.89 -0.75
CA TRP A 75 -9.74 -6.04 -1.25
C TRP A 75 -9.84 -7.28 -2.13
N ASP A 76 -10.78 -8.15 -1.80
CA ASP A 76 -11.21 -9.26 -2.65
C ASP A 76 -12.69 -9.06 -3.01
N GLY A 77 -12.93 -8.54 -4.21
CA GLY A 77 -14.28 -8.30 -4.71
C GLY A 77 -15.02 -9.58 -5.12
N SER A 78 -14.34 -10.71 -5.32
CA SER A 78 -15.00 -11.98 -5.62
C SER A 78 -15.68 -12.57 -4.38
N GLN A 79 -15.12 -12.29 -3.21
CA GLN A 79 -15.65 -12.69 -1.91
C GLN A 79 -16.33 -11.54 -1.16
N MET A 80 -16.29 -10.32 -1.69
CA MET A 80 -16.74 -9.08 -1.02
C MET A 80 -16.09 -8.89 0.35
N GLN A 81 -14.78 -9.14 0.43
CA GLN A 81 -14.02 -9.09 1.69
C GLN A 81 -12.93 -8.02 1.68
N GLN A 82 -12.70 -7.47 2.87
CA GLN A 82 -11.56 -6.61 3.19
C GLN A 82 -10.73 -7.26 4.29
N ARG A 83 -9.42 -7.35 4.07
CA ARG A 83 -8.47 -7.87 5.04
C ARG A 83 -7.41 -6.83 5.32
N LEU A 84 -7.04 -6.67 6.58
CA LEU A 84 -5.90 -5.85 7.00
C LEU A 84 -4.75 -6.76 7.38
N MET A 85 -3.60 -6.57 6.75
CA MET A 85 -2.36 -7.24 7.11
C MET A 85 -1.40 -6.23 7.71
N GLY A 86 -0.89 -6.50 8.91
CA GLY A 86 0.11 -5.64 9.53
C GLY A 86 1.49 -5.83 8.88
N TYR A 87 2.22 -4.74 8.70
CA TYR A 87 3.63 -4.75 8.34
C TYR A 87 4.43 -3.89 9.32
N ARG A 88 5.76 -4.00 9.26
CA ARG A 88 6.67 -3.25 10.13
C ARG A 88 7.81 -2.66 9.32
N LYS A 89 8.45 -1.63 9.88
CA LYS A 89 9.72 -1.13 9.37
C LYS A 89 10.78 -2.22 9.50
N ASP A 90 11.50 -2.47 8.41
CA ASP A 90 12.72 -3.26 8.45
C ASP A 90 13.88 -2.37 8.93
N PRO A 91 14.55 -2.68 10.06
CA PRO A 91 15.69 -1.91 10.56
C PRO A 91 16.85 -1.82 9.57
N GLN A 92 16.95 -2.77 8.62
CA GLN A 92 17.98 -2.81 7.60
C GLN A 92 17.48 -2.33 6.22
N CYS A 93 16.28 -1.75 6.15
CA CYS A 93 15.68 -1.30 4.89
C CYS A 93 16.61 -0.30 4.17
N PRO A 94 17.04 -0.56 2.93
CA PRO A 94 17.93 0.35 2.20
C PRO A 94 17.28 1.71 1.87
N VAL A 95 15.95 1.82 2.00
CA VAL A 95 15.18 3.03 1.70
C VAL A 95 14.90 3.87 2.95
N CYS A 96 14.37 3.27 4.02
CA CYS A 96 13.89 4.02 5.19
C CYS A 96 14.62 3.73 6.51
N SER A 97 15.68 2.92 6.51
CA SER A 97 16.49 2.70 7.73
C SER A 97 17.29 3.93 8.14
N SER A 98 17.76 4.72 7.17
CA SER A 98 18.47 5.97 7.47
C SER A 98 17.50 7.04 7.94
N PRO A 99 17.83 7.81 8.98
CA PRO A 99 16.99 8.91 9.43
C PRO A 99 16.79 9.88 8.26
N ILE A 100 15.53 10.26 8.03
CA ILE A 100 15.21 11.32 7.07
C ILE A 100 15.83 12.60 7.66
N VAL A 101 16.97 13.01 7.11
CA VAL A 101 17.55 14.33 7.40
C VAL A 101 16.62 15.32 6.72
N ASN A 102 15.85 16.05 7.51
CA ASN A 102 14.96 17.10 7.00
C ASN A 102 15.83 18.17 6.32
N PRO A 103 15.70 18.46 5.02
CA PRO A 103 16.42 19.54 4.36
C PRO A 103 15.76 20.92 4.58
N LEU A 104 14.94 21.08 5.62
CA LEU A 104 14.28 22.33 5.99
C LEU A 104 14.69 22.73 7.41
#